data_AF-A0A3P7I9V1-F1
#
_entry.id   AF-A0A3P7I9V1-F1
#
_cell.length_a   1.000
_cell.length_b   1.000
_cell.length_c   1.000
_cell.angle_alpha   90.00
_cell.angle_beta   90.00
_cell.angle_gamma   90.00
#
_symmetry.space_group_name_H-M   'P 1'
#
loop_
_entity.id
_entity.type
_entity.pdbx_description
1 polymer ?
#
loop_
_entity_poly.entity_id
_entity_poly.type
_entity_poly.pdbx_seq_one_letter_code
_entity_poly.pdbx_strand_id
1 'polypeptide(L)'
;MLHYFTLSMLYLHILLAANLPKLSFSEQMTSISINLLSLALCLSSGFQQGYIASVLNQPYLQIENYINASWIERTDKPLQADLLNVLWSLLNVCFPIATIFGQILAAFLCKKIGRKGTALLASSIYIPGVLLCAASKYLHPYFELLYLGRILW
;
A
#
# COMPACT_ATOMS: atom_id res chain seq x y z
N MET A 1 -4.12 6.67 -8.23
CA MET A 1 -5.31 5.98 -8.77
C MET A 1 -5.86 4.88 -7.86
N LEU A 2 -5.10 4.07 -7.11
CA LEU A 2 -5.71 3.02 -6.27
C LEU A 2 -6.39 3.48 -4.97
N HIS A 3 -5.89 4.51 -4.29
CA HIS A 3 -6.65 5.15 -3.18
C HIS A 3 -7.94 5.79 -3.69
N TYR A 4 -7.89 6.31 -4.93
CA TYR A 4 -9.06 6.74 -5.67
C TYR A 4 -9.89 5.56 -6.16
N PHE A 5 -9.37 4.35 -6.31
CA PHE A 5 -10.12 3.19 -6.79
C PHE A 5 -10.92 2.55 -5.65
N THR A 6 -10.35 2.46 -4.44
CA THR A 6 -11.11 2.04 -3.25
C THR A 6 -12.11 3.11 -2.83
N LEU A 7 -11.72 4.39 -2.80
CA LEU A 7 -12.65 5.49 -2.53
C LEU A 7 -13.65 5.69 -3.67
N SER A 8 -13.29 5.51 -4.95
CA SER A 8 -14.25 5.58 -6.07
C SER A 8 -15.13 4.36 -6.14
N MET A 9 -14.66 3.16 -5.79
CA MET A 9 -15.53 1.98 -5.70
C MET A 9 -16.50 2.12 -4.53
N LEU A 10 -16.04 2.61 -3.37
CA LEU A 10 -16.91 2.92 -2.23
C LEU A 10 -17.88 4.07 -2.58
N TYR A 11 -17.41 5.13 -3.25
CA TYR A 11 -18.22 6.28 -3.68
C TYR A 11 -19.19 5.92 -4.81
N LEU A 12 -18.80 5.07 -5.77
CA LEU A 12 -19.67 4.56 -6.83
C LEU A 12 -20.72 3.61 -6.25
N HIS A 13 -20.39 2.81 -5.23
CA HIS A 13 -21.37 1.99 -4.51
C HIS A 13 -22.32 2.84 -3.64
N ILE A 14 -21.82 3.89 -2.99
CA ILE A 14 -22.65 4.86 -2.25
C ILE A 14 -23.55 5.65 -3.20
N LEU A 15 -23.06 6.07 -4.36
CA LEU A 15 -23.84 6.74 -5.40
C LEU A 15 -24.84 5.80 -6.06
N LEU A 16 -24.49 4.54 -6.31
CA LEU A 16 -25.46 3.52 -6.73
C LEU A 16 -26.54 3.42 -5.65
N ALA A 17 -26.17 3.23 -4.38
CA ALA A 17 -27.12 3.13 -3.27
C ALA A 17 -27.99 4.39 -3.09
N ALA A 18 -27.48 5.59 -3.41
CA ALA A 18 -28.18 6.86 -3.27
C ALA A 18 -29.04 7.24 -4.48
N ASN A 19 -28.75 6.75 -5.69
CA ASN A 19 -29.47 7.08 -6.94
C ASN A 19 -30.30 5.92 -7.51
N LEU A 20 -30.40 4.78 -6.82
CA LEU A 20 -31.27 3.70 -7.29
C LEU A 20 -32.74 4.10 -7.10
N PRO A 21 -33.58 4.08 -8.17
CA PRO A 21 -35.03 4.17 -8.01
C PRO A 21 -35.48 3.07 -7.05
N LYS A 22 -36.50 3.33 -6.22
CA LYS A 22 -37.01 2.43 -5.17
C LYS A 22 -36.96 0.96 -5.59
N LEU A 23 -35.86 0.28 -5.25
CA LEU A 23 -35.60 -1.10 -5.60
C LEU A 23 -36.56 -2.00 -4.82
N SER A 24 -36.90 -3.15 -5.40
CA SER A 24 -37.69 -4.14 -4.68
C SER A 24 -36.92 -4.63 -3.43
N PHE A 25 -37.64 -5.06 -2.38
CA PHE A 25 -37.03 -5.52 -1.12
C PHE A 25 -35.94 -6.58 -1.33
N SER A 26 -36.13 -7.45 -2.34
CA SER A 26 -35.14 -8.45 -2.79
C SER A 26 -33.84 -7.79 -3.27
N GLU A 27 -33.91 -6.81 -4.17
CA GLU A 27 -32.74 -6.13 -4.74
C GLU A 27 -31.98 -5.27 -3.72
N GLN A 28 -32.70 -4.72 -2.74
CA GLN A 28 -32.09 -3.96 -1.64
C GLN A 28 -31.26 -4.86 -0.71
N MET A 29 -31.72 -6.11 -0.46
CA MET A 29 -30.94 -7.12 0.27
C MET A 29 -29.70 -7.58 -0.52
N THR A 30 -29.80 -7.69 -1.84
CA THR A 30 -28.67 -8.04 -2.71
C THR A 30 -27.62 -6.91 -2.72
N SER A 31 -28.04 -5.64 -2.75
CA SER A 31 -27.14 -4.48 -2.70
C SER A 31 -26.34 -4.39 -1.40
N ILE A 32 -26.99 -4.60 -0.24
CA ILE A 32 -26.31 -4.62 1.07
C ILE A 32 -25.31 -5.78 1.14
N SER A 33 -25.70 -6.96 0.65
CA SER A 33 -24.84 -8.14 0.63
C SER A 33 -23.57 -7.91 -0.21
N ILE A 34 -23.69 -7.25 -1.35
CA ILE A 34 -22.56 -6.87 -2.21
C ILE A 34 -21.64 -5.87 -1.51
N ASN A 35 -22.20 -4.86 -0.84
CA ASN A 35 -21.40 -3.88 -0.09
C ASN A 35 -20.60 -4.51 1.06
N LEU A 36 -21.25 -5.40 1.82
CA LEU A 36 -20.59 -6.14 2.91
C LEU A 36 -19.50 -7.07 2.37
N LEU A 37 -19.76 -7.75 1.26
CA LEU A 37 -18.77 -8.60 0.59
C LEU A 37 -17.57 -7.79 0.11
N SER A 38 -17.81 -6.63 -0.51
CA SER A 38 -16.75 -5.72 -0.97
C SER A 38 -15.88 -5.23 0.19
N LEU A 39 -16.48 -4.86 1.32
CA LEU A 39 -15.75 -4.48 2.52
C LEU A 39 -14.92 -5.65 3.08
N ALA A 40 -15.49 -6.85 3.13
CA ALA A 40 -14.78 -8.05 3.58
C ALA A 40 -13.59 -8.39 2.67
N LEU A 41 -13.73 -8.22 1.35
CA LEU A 41 -12.65 -8.40 0.39
C LEU A 41 -11.54 -7.35 0.57
N CYS A 42 -11.90 -6.09 0.82
CA CYS A 42 -10.91 -5.03 1.08
C CYS A 42 -10.11 -5.27 2.37
N LEU A 43 -10.74 -5.87 3.38
CA LEU A 43 -10.11 -6.24 4.65
C LEU A 43 -9.31 -7.55 4.56
N SER A 44 -9.42 -8.27 3.46
CA SER A 44 -8.66 -9.50 3.24
C SER A 44 -7.18 -9.20 3.08
N SER A 45 -6.34 -10.02 3.73
CA SER A 45 -4.88 -9.98 3.59
C SER A 45 -4.41 -10.02 2.13
N GLY A 46 -5.09 -10.78 1.26
CA GLY A 46 -4.75 -10.86 -0.15
C GLY A 46 -4.93 -9.55 -0.91
N PHE A 47 -5.98 -8.78 -0.57
CA PHE A 47 -6.18 -7.45 -1.15
C PHE A 47 -5.10 -6.48 -0.68
N GLN A 48 -4.78 -6.49 0.62
CA GLN A 48 -3.72 -5.64 1.20
C GLN A 48 -2.36 -5.91 0.54
N GLN A 49 -2.02 -7.18 0.34
CA GLN A 49 -0.77 -7.58 -0.32
C GLN A 49 -0.71 -7.13 -1.78
N GLY A 50 -1.82 -7.29 -2.53
CA GLY A 50 -1.92 -6.79 -3.90
C GLY A 50 -1.85 -5.25 -4.00
N TYR A 51 -2.43 -4.55 -3.04
CA TYR A 51 -2.36 -3.10 -2.94
C TYR A 51 -0.92 -2.63 -2.71
N ILE A 52 -0.21 -3.19 -1.72
CA ILE A 52 1.17 -2.78 -1.41
C ILE A 52 2.09 -3.05 -2.61
N ALA A 53 1.91 -4.17 -3.31
CA ALA A 53 2.69 -4.49 -4.50
C ALA A 53 2.49 -3.46 -5.65
N SER A 54 1.28 -2.96 -5.84
CA SER A 54 0.90 -2.17 -7.03
C SER A 54 0.83 -0.65 -6.81
N VAL A 55 0.64 -0.19 -5.58
CA VAL A 55 0.32 1.22 -5.29
C VAL A 55 1.39 2.20 -5.78
N LEU A 56 2.67 1.80 -5.75
CA LEU A 56 3.78 2.66 -6.16
C LEU A 56 3.85 2.86 -7.68
N ASN A 57 3.42 1.87 -8.47
CA ASN A 57 3.56 1.91 -9.94
C ASN A 57 2.80 3.07 -10.57
N GLN A 58 1.69 3.48 -9.95
CA GLN A 58 0.87 4.57 -10.49
C GLN A 58 1.55 5.95 -10.36
N PRO A 59 2.08 6.35 -9.18
CA PRO A 59 2.79 7.62 -9.02
C PRO A 59 4.30 7.53 -9.36
N TYR A 60 4.70 6.71 -10.33
CA TYR A 60 6.12 6.50 -10.68
C TYR A 60 6.86 7.83 -10.94
N LEU A 61 6.33 8.67 -11.83
CA LEU A 61 6.95 9.96 -12.17
C LEU A 61 7.03 10.90 -10.97
N GLN A 62 6.03 10.89 -10.10
CA GLN A 62 6.01 11.73 -8.89
C GLN A 62 7.08 11.29 -7.88
N ILE A 63 7.30 9.98 -7.75
CA ILE A 63 8.32 9.42 -6.86
C ILE A 63 9.72 9.72 -7.40
N GLU A 64 9.96 9.55 -8.71
CA GLU A 64 11.25 9.91 -9.32
C GLU A 64 11.56 11.39 -9.18
N ASN A 65 10.57 12.26 -9.46
CA ASN A 65 10.72 13.70 -9.29
C ASN A 65 11.02 14.07 -7.83
N TYR A 66 10.35 13.42 -6.87
CA TYR A 66 10.61 13.61 -5.45
C TYR A 66 12.04 13.21 -5.06
N ILE A 67 12.53 12.05 -5.53
CA ILE A 67 13.90 11.58 -5.28
C ILE A 67 14.92 12.55 -5.89
N ASN A 68 14.69 12.98 -7.14
CA ASN A 68 15.57 13.94 -7.81
C ASN A 68 15.59 15.29 -7.08
N ALA A 69 14.44 15.83 -6.69
CA ALA A 69 14.34 17.07 -5.93
C ALA A 69 15.07 16.96 -4.57
N SER A 70 14.88 15.85 -3.86
CA SER A 70 15.57 15.57 -2.61
C SER A 70 17.09 15.50 -2.78
N TRP A 71 17.57 14.91 -3.88
CA TRP A 71 19.01 14.81 -4.17
C TRP A 71 19.62 16.15 -4.58
N ILE A 72 18.90 16.93 -5.38
CA ILE A 72 19.31 18.29 -5.77
C ILE A 72 19.48 19.17 -4.54
N GLU A 73 18.55 19.12 -3.58
CA GLU A 73 18.66 19.91 -2.35
C GLU A 73 19.89 19.55 -1.51
N ARG A 74 20.41 18.32 -1.64
CA ARG A 74 21.58 17.85 -0.88
C ARG A 74 22.92 18.07 -1.59
N THR A 75 22.92 17.97 -2.91
CA THR A 75 24.16 17.86 -3.71
C THR A 75 24.28 18.96 -4.77
N ASP A 76 23.29 19.85 -4.88
CA ASP A 76 23.16 20.91 -5.88
C ASP A 76 23.22 20.44 -7.35
N LYS A 77 23.05 19.13 -7.58
CA LYS A 77 23.14 18.50 -8.91
C LYS A 77 22.00 17.51 -9.12
N PRO A 78 21.40 17.44 -10.31
CA PRO A 78 20.39 16.44 -10.62
C PRO A 78 21.01 15.04 -10.70
N LEU A 79 20.21 14.03 -10.35
CA LEU A 79 20.55 12.64 -10.59
C LEU A 79 20.54 12.34 -12.09
N GLN A 80 21.46 11.51 -12.55
CA GLN A 80 21.42 10.95 -13.90
C GLN A 80 20.19 10.04 -14.04
N ALA A 81 19.54 10.08 -15.21
CA ALA A 81 18.34 9.28 -15.48
C ALA A 81 18.55 7.78 -15.24
N ASP A 82 19.72 7.24 -15.60
CA ASP A 82 20.06 5.84 -15.35
C ASP A 82 20.06 5.49 -13.85
N LEU A 83 20.55 6.41 -13.01
CA LEU A 83 20.59 6.21 -11.56
C LEU A 83 19.20 6.32 -10.94
N LEU A 84 18.33 7.19 -11.45
CA LEU A 84 16.91 7.25 -11.06
C LEU A 84 16.19 5.92 -11.36
N ASN A 85 16.41 5.35 -12.55
CA ASN A 85 15.87 4.05 -12.92
C ASN A 85 16.37 2.92 -12.00
N VAL A 86 17.65 2.95 -11.60
CA VAL A 86 18.22 2.00 -10.63
C VAL A 86 17.56 2.17 -9.26
N LEU A 87 17.40 3.40 -8.79
CA LEU A 87 16.74 3.71 -7.50
C LEU A 87 15.27 3.26 -7.49
N TRP A 88 14.55 3.46 -8.59
CA TRP A 88 13.20 2.97 -8.78
C TRP A 88 13.13 1.43 -8.79
N SER A 89 14.04 0.79 -9.51
CA SER A 89 14.13 -0.68 -9.57
C SER A 89 14.43 -1.25 -8.18
N LEU A 90 15.33 -0.62 -7.42
CA LEU A 90 15.63 -0.99 -6.04
C LEU A 90 14.38 -0.92 -5.15
N LEU A 91 13.58 0.16 -5.27
CA LEU A 91 12.35 0.32 -4.50
C LEU A 91 11.33 -0.81 -4.78
N ASN A 92 11.24 -1.26 -6.04
CA ASN A 92 10.39 -2.38 -6.43
C ASN A 92 10.89 -3.73 -5.93
N VAL A 93 12.21 -3.93 -5.90
CA VAL A 93 12.86 -5.19 -5.45
C VAL A 93 12.90 -5.31 -3.92
N CYS A 94 12.88 -4.20 -3.16
CA CYS A 94 12.79 -4.25 -1.70
C CYS A 94 11.58 -5.05 -1.20
N PHE A 95 10.41 -4.89 -1.84
CA PHE A 95 9.17 -5.55 -1.43
C PHE A 95 9.22 -7.10 -1.51
N PRO A 96 9.57 -7.73 -2.65
CA PRO A 96 9.65 -9.19 -2.73
C PRO A 96 10.74 -9.75 -1.82
N ILE A 97 11.88 -9.06 -1.67
CA ILE A 97 12.94 -9.48 -0.74
C ILE A 97 12.41 -9.49 0.69
N ALA A 98 11.82 -8.38 1.16
CA ALA A 98 11.23 -8.29 2.49
C ALA A 98 10.14 -9.34 2.70
N THR A 99 9.32 -9.60 1.69
CA THR A 99 8.28 -10.64 1.73
C THR A 99 8.88 -12.03 1.95
N ILE A 100 9.94 -12.42 1.23
CA ILE A 100 10.57 -13.73 1.40
C ILE A 100 11.04 -13.92 2.85
N PHE A 101 11.75 -12.93 3.41
CA PHE A 101 12.21 -12.98 4.80
C PHE A 101 11.05 -12.97 5.79
N GLY A 102 10.03 -12.15 5.54
CA GLY A 102 8.81 -12.06 6.34
C GLY A 102 8.05 -13.38 6.41
N GLN A 103 7.94 -14.11 5.29
CA GLN A 103 7.28 -15.41 5.24
C GLN A 103 8.05 -16.48 6.03
N ILE A 104 9.39 -16.49 5.93
CA ILE A 104 10.25 -17.39 6.73
C ILE A 104 10.08 -17.08 8.22
N LEU A 105 10.11 -15.81 8.61
CA LEU A 105 9.91 -15.37 9.99
C LEU A 105 8.50 -15.72 10.49
N ALA A 106 7.47 -15.51 9.67
CA ALA A 106 6.09 -15.84 10.00
C ALA A 106 5.92 -17.36 10.21
N ALA A 107 6.59 -18.20 9.42
CA ALA A 107 6.57 -19.64 9.61
C ALA A 107 7.19 -20.06 10.96
N PHE A 108 8.27 -19.40 11.37
CA PHE A 108 8.88 -19.60 12.69
C PHE A 108 7.97 -19.11 13.83
N LEU A 109 7.43 -17.90 13.72
CA LEU A 109 6.54 -17.30 14.72
C LEU A 109 5.25 -18.09 14.88
N CYS A 110 4.69 -18.65 13.79
CA CYS A 110 3.50 -19.49 13.86
C CYS A 110 3.70 -20.71 14.78
N LYS A 111 4.92 -21.26 14.85
CA LYS A 111 5.25 -22.37 15.75
C LYS A 111 5.37 -21.94 17.22
N LYS A 112 5.71 -20.68 17.49
CA LYS A 112 5.98 -20.16 18.84
C LYS A 112 4.76 -19.50 19.50
N ILE A 113 4.06 -18.63 18.76
CA ILE A 113 2.94 -17.81 19.27
C ILE A 113 1.60 -18.14 18.60
N GLY A 114 1.59 -19.14 17.71
CA GLY A 114 0.40 -19.55 16.96
C GLY A 114 0.07 -18.67 15.76
N ARG A 115 -0.87 -19.15 14.93
CA ARG A 115 -1.28 -18.49 13.67
C ARG A 115 -1.96 -17.14 13.91
N LYS A 116 -2.83 -17.04 14.92
CA LYS A 116 -3.54 -15.79 15.25
C LYS A 116 -2.58 -14.71 15.76
N GLY A 117 -1.66 -15.07 16.67
CA GLY A 117 -0.67 -14.14 17.20
C GLY A 117 0.29 -13.63 16.12
N THR A 118 0.74 -14.54 15.24
CA THR A 118 1.60 -14.15 14.10
C THR A 118 0.89 -13.22 13.14
N ALA A 119 -0.39 -13.46 12.84
CA ALA A 119 -1.18 -12.57 11.99
C ALA A 119 -1.32 -11.17 12.61
N LEU A 120 -1.57 -11.07 13.92
CA LEU A 120 -1.66 -9.77 14.61
C LEU A 120 -0.33 -9.02 14.63
N LEU A 121 0.79 -9.72 14.87
CA LEU A 121 2.11 -9.10 14.83
C LEU A 121 2.46 -8.62 13.41
N ALA A 122 2.22 -9.45 12.39
CA ALA A 122 2.44 -9.07 11.01
C ALA A 122 1.62 -7.82 10.64
N SER A 123 0.35 -7.78 11.07
CA SER A 123 -0.51 -6.61 10.85
C SER A 123 -0.01 -5.35 11.56
N SER A 124 0.62 -5.50 12.73
CA SER A 124 1.12 -4.37 13.52
C SER A 124 2.35 -3.70 12.90
N ILE A 125 3.16 -4.44 12.14
CA ILE A 125 4.37 -3.92 11.46
C ILE A 125 4.02 -2.97 10.30
N TYR A 126 2.83 -3.10 9.71
CA TYR A 126 2.36 -2.15 8.69
C TYR A 126 2.28 -0.72 9.22
N ILE A 127 1.91 -0.53 10.49
CA ILE A 127 1.73 0.81 11.08
C ILE A 127 3.02 1.65 11.02
N PRO A 128 4.17 1.20 11.55
CA PRO A 128 5.42 1.94 11.41
C PRO A 128 5.87 2.08 9.95
N GLY A 129 5.61 1.09 9.09
CA GLY A 129 5.94 1.18 7.66
C GLY A 129 5.20 2.32 6.94
N VAL A 130 3.90 2.46 7.20
CA VAL A 130 3.07 3.57 6.69
C VAL A 130 3.59 4.89 7.23
N LEU A 131 3.87 4.96 8.54
CA LEU A 131 4.33 6.18 9.20
C LEU A 131 5.68 6.64 8.66
N LEU A 132 6.62 5.74 8.37
CA LEU A 132 7.91 6.07 7.76
C LEU A 132 7.75 6.57 6.32
N CYS A 133 6.89 5.93 5.52
CA CYS A 133 6.57 6.43 4.18
C CYS A 133 5.88 7.79 4.21
N ALA A 134 4.99 8.04 5.17
CA ALA A 134 4.35 9.33 5.34
C ALA A 134 5.37 10.39 5.80
N ALA A 135 6.24 10.02 6.75
CA ALA A 135 7.30 10.87 7.28
C ALA A 135 8.32 11.26 6.22
N SER A 136 8.59 10.43 5.20
CA SER A 136 9.51 10.79 4.11
C SER A 136 9.07 12.10 3.45
N LYS A 137 7.76 12.29 3.23
CA LYS A 137 7.23 13.53 2.64
C LYS A 137 7.44 14.76 3.53
N TYR A 138 7.33 14.61 4.85
CA TYR A 138 7.45 15.71 5.80
C TYR A 138 8.91 16.03 6.15
N LEU A 139 9.77 15.01 6.16
CA LEU A 139 11.19 15.10 6.45
C LEU A 139 11.99 15.22 5.15
N HIS A 140 11.61 16.15 4.27
CA HIS A 140 12.44 16.48 3.12
C HIS A 140 13.82 16.98 3.60
N PRO A 141 14.96 16.60 2.98
CA PRO A 141 15.14 15.81 1.75
C PRO A 141 15.40 14.30 1.96
N TYR A 142 14.92 13.68 3.05
CA TYR A 142 15.21 12.28 3.40
C TYR A 142 14.35 11.25 2.66
N PHE A 143 14.70 10.98 1.40
CA PHE A 143 14.04 9.95 0.58
C PHE A 143 14.34 8.51 1.03
N GLU A 144 15.37 8.26 1.85
CA GLU A 144 15.71 6.93 2.36
C GLU A 144 14.59 6.32 3.22
N LEU A 145 13.82 7.19 3.89
CA LEU A 145 12.66 6.78 4.70
C LEU A 145 11.59 6.05 3.87
N LEU A 146 11.47 6.38 2.58
CA LEU A 146 10.57 5.69 1.65
C LEU A 146 11.00 4.23 1.46
N TYR A 147 12.31 3.98 1.36
CA TYR A 147 12.87 2.62 1.22
C TYR A 147 12.70 1.82 2.50
N LEU A 148 12.94 2.43 3.66
CA LEU A 148 12.73 1.79 4.95
C LEU A 148 11.26 1.42 5.17
N GLY A 149 10.35 2.33 4.85
CA GLY A 149 8.92 2.03 4.89
C GLY A 149 8.56 0.86 3.96
N ARG A 150 9.11 0.83 2.74
CA ARG A 150 8.91 -0.25 1.75
C ARG A 150 9.41 -1.63 2.18
N ILE A 151 10.38 -1.70 3.10
CA ILE A 151 10.88 -2.96 3.66
C ILE A 151 9.97 -3.45 4.79
N LEU A 152 9.31 -2.54 5.50
CA LEU A 152 8.47 -2.87 6.65
C LEU A 152 7.03 -3.26 6.27
N TRP A 153 6.48 -2.69 5.20
CA TRP A 153 5.14 -3.05 4.68
C TRP A 153 5.16 -3.82 3.36
#